data_AF-F9UJW1-F1
#
_entry.id   AF-F9UJW1-F1
#
_cell.length_a   1.000
_cell.length_b   1.000
_cell.length_c   1.000
_cell.angle_alpha   90.00
_cell.angle_beta   90.00
_cell.angle_gamma   90.00
#
_symmetry.space_group_name_H-M   'P 1'
#
loop_
_entity.id
_entity.type
_entity.pdbx_description
1 polymer ?
#
loop_
_entity_poly.entity_id
_entity_poly.type
_entity_poly.pdbx_seq_one_letter_code
_entity_poly.pdbx_strand_id
1 'polypeptide(L)'
;MFKQIDLHGLDQIQALSKVELAFLDAQEHNISKIEIITGKGSKTLFTVVEDYLMKHDYSYAITNDNGAFEVYLEQDYWDDEEEDNYCDVLKEYPFPEDENCC
;
A
#
# COMPACT_ATOMS: atom_id res chain seq x y z
N MET A 1 -10.53 -1.95 -12.59
CA MET A 1 -9.47 -1.32 -13.40
C MET A 1 -8.18 -2.11 -13.18
N PHE A 2 -7.27 -2.18 -14.16
CA PHE A 2 -6.07 -3.04 -14.10
C PHE A 2 -4.84 -2.21 -14.48
N LYS A 3 -3.78 -2.33 -13.70
CA LYS A 3 -2.47 -1.73 -13.99
C LYS A 3 -1.47 -2.83 -14.29
N GLN A 4 -0.66 -2.64 -15.32
CA GLN A 4 0.45 -3.52 -15.65
C GLN A 4 1.74 -2.71 -15.61
N ILE A 5 2.78 -3.28 -15.02
CA ILE A 5 4.13 -2.70 -15.07
C ILE A 5 5.14 -3.75 -15.55
N ASP A 6 6.02 -3.31 -16.42
CA ASP A 6 7.12 -4.13 -16.92
C ASP A 6 8.45 -3.66 -16.30
N LEU A 7 9.13 -4.59 -15.65
CA LEU A 7 10.40 -4.37 -14.97
C LEU A 7 11.58 -4.97 -15.74
N HIS A 8 11.37 -5.57 -16.92
CA HIS A 8 12.47 -6.17 -17.66
C HIS A 8 13.58 -5.15 -17.95
N GLY A 9 14.83 -5.61 -17.86
CA GLY A 9 16.00 -4.79 -18.19
C GLY A 9 16.31 -3.67 -17.20
N LEU A 10 15.54 -3.52 -16.12
CA LEU A 10 15.85 -2.62 -15.02
C LEU A 10 16.84 -3.27 -14.05
N ASP A 11 17.64 -2.44 -13.38
CA ASP A 11 18.35 -2.88 -12.19
C ASP A 11 17.38 -3.00 -10.99
N GLN A 12 17.88 -3.57 -9.89
CA GLN A 12 17.11 -3.83 -8.69
C GLN A 12 16.46 -2.57 -8.10
N ILE A 13 17.19 -1.46 -8.03
CA ILE A 13 16.73 -0.22 -7.39
C ILE A 13 15.64 0.40 -8.26
N GLN A 14 15.89 0.50 -9.57
CA GLN A 14 14.93 1.03 -10.53
C GLN A 14 13.63 0.22 -10.54
N ALA A 15 13.75 -1.12 -10.50
CA ALA A 15 12.61 -2.01 -10.46
C ALA A 15 11.73 -1.77 -9.22
N LEU A 16 12.33 -1.71 -8.02
CA LEU A 16 11.60 -1.46 -6.78
C LEU A 16 10.95 -0.08 -6.75
N SER A 17 11.66 0.98 -7.15
CA SER A 17 11.07 2.32 -7.23
C SER A 17 9.87 2.36 -8.18
N LYS A 18 9.92 1.61 -9.29
CA LYS A 18 8.80 1.52 -10.24
C LYS A 18 7.61 0.75 -9.66
N VAL A 19 7.85 -0.28 -8.85
CA VAL A 19 6.79 -0.99 -8.11
C VAL A 19 6.11 -0.04 -7.12
N GLU A 20 6.88 0.69 -6.32
CA GLU A 20 6.33 1.65 -5.35
C GLU A 20 5.49 2.73 -6.02
N LEU A 21 5.98 3.33 -7.10
CA LEU A 21 5.22 4.32 -7.85
C LEU A 21 3.93 3.74 -8.43
N ALA A 22 3.93 2.48 -8.86
CA ALA A 22 2.73 1.82 -9.36
C ALA A 22 1.71 1.55 -8.26
N PHE A 23 2.16 1.30 -7.03
CA PHE A 23 1.27 1.09 -5.88
C PHE A 23 0.62 2.41 -5.46
N LEU A 24 1.38 3.51 -5.40
CA LEU A 24 0.85 4.84 -5.15
C LEU A 24 -0.18 5.26 -6.22
N ASP A 25 0.16 5.09 -7.50
CA ASP A 25 -0.76 5.36 -8.62
C ASP A 25 -2.03 4.52 -8.55
N ALA A 26 -1.91 3.25 -8.14
CA ALA A 26 -3.07 2.38 -7.98
C ALA A 26 -3.97 2.80 -6.81
N GLN A 27 -3.40 3.26 -5.70
CA GLN A 27 -4.15 3.81 -4.58
C GLN A 27 -4.92 5.07 -5.00
N GLU A 28 -4.26 6.03 -5.65
CA GLU A 28 -4.88 7.28 -6.14
C GLU A 28 -6.03 7.01 -7.12
N HIS A 29 -5.91 5.95 -7.94
CA HIS A 29 -6.88 5.60 -8.96
C HIS A 29 -7.85 4.47 -8.58
N ASN A 30 -7.89 4.06 -7.30
CA ASN A 30 -8.77 2.98 -6.82
C ASN A 30 -8.62 1.68 -7.65
N ILE A 31 -7.39 1.34 -8.05
CA ILE A 31 -7.05 0.13 -8.77
C ILE A 31 -6.84 -0.98 -7.74
N SER A 32 -7.64 -2.04 -7.81
CA SER A 32 -7.57 -3.18 -6.87
C SER A 32 -6.54 -4.24 -7.25
N LYS A 33 -5.92 -4.13 -8.43
CA LYS A 33 -5.05 -5.17 -8.97
C LYS A 33 -3.94 -4.64 -9.86
N ILE A 34 -2.73 -5.14 -9.64
CA ILE A 34 -1.54 -4.80 -10.42
C ILE A 34 -0.86 -6.08 -10.91
N GLU A 35 -0.50 -6.13 -12.18
CA GLU A 35 0.40 -7.15 -12.71
C GLU A 35 1.82 -6.60 -12.87
N ILE A 36 2.79 -7.29 -12.28
CA ILE A 36 4.20 -6.93 -12.27
C ILE A 36 4.96 -7.97 -13.10
N ILE A 37 5.48 -7.59 -14.26
CA ILE A 37 6.26 -8.46 -15.14
C ILE A 37 7.74 -8.31 -14.78
N THR A 38 8.35 -9.39 -14.29
CA THR A 38 9.79 -9.44 -13.94
C THR A 38 10.62 -10.12 -15.02
N GLY A 39 9.96 -10.83 -15.96
CA GLY A 39 10.59 -11.55 -17.04
C GLY A 39 11.17 -12.90 -16.62
N LYS A 40 11.41 -13.80 -17.59
CA LYS A 40 11.86 -15.19 -17.36
C LYS A 40 13.38 -15.36 -17.30
N GLY A 41 14.13 -14.26 -17.12
CA GLY A 41 15.59 -14.22 -17.21
C GLY A 41 16.31 -14.88 -16.02
N SER A 42 17.29 -14.20 -15.43
CA SER A 42 18.08 -14.70 -14.28
C SER A 42 17.26 -14.93 -13.00
N LYS A 43 15.97 -14.59 -13.00
CA LYS A 43 15.06 -14.56 -11.84
C LYS A 43 15.50 -13.62 -10.71
N THR A 44 16.53 -12.80 -10.92
CA THR A 44 16.97 -11.84 -9.89
C THR A 44 15.86 -10.86 -9.54
N LEU A 45 15.23 -10.22 -10.54
CA LEU A 45 14.10 -9.31 -10.29
C LEU A 45 12.88 -10.04 -9.73
N PHE A 46 12.67 -11.31 -10.12
CA PHE A 46 11.61 -12.13 -9.55
C PHE A 46 11.79 -12.26 -8.04
N THR A 47 12.96 -12.73 -7.58
CA THR A 47 13.26 -12.89 -6.15
C THR A 47 13.20 -11.57 -5.39
N VAL A 48 13.74 -10.50 -5.98
CA VAL A 48 13.70 -9.16 -5.36
C VAL A 48 12.27 -8.68 -5.14
N VAL A 49 11.42 -8.82 -6.15
CA VAL A 49 10.01 -8.38 -6.07
C VAL A 49 9.24 -9.29 -5.11
N GLU A 50 9.46 -10.60 -5.15
CA GLU A 50 8.86 -11.55 -4.20
C GLU A 50 9.21 -11.20 -2.75
N ASP A 51 10.50 -10.99 -2.45
CA ASP A 51 10.98 -10.59 -1.13
C ASP A 51 10.34 -9.27 -0.67
N TYR A 52 10.21 -8.30 -1.58
CA TYR A 52 9.54 -7.04 -1.30
C TYR A 52 8.07 -7.25 -0.96
N LEU A 53 7.32 -7.99 -1.80
CA LEU A 53 5.90 -8.24 -1.59
C LEU A 53 5.66 -8.99 -0.27
N MET A 54 6.48 -9.99 0.04
CA MET A 54 6.40 -10.74 1.30
C MET A 54 6.71 -9.86 2.51
N LYS A 55 7.73 -9.01 2.44
CA LYS A 55 8.13 -8.13 3.54
C LYS A 55 7.06 -7.10 3.90
N HIS A 56 6.23 -6.72 2.94
CA HIS A 56 5.16 -5.74 3.09
C HIS A 56 3.77 -6.40 3.18
N ASP A 57 3.71 -7.73 3.39
CA ASP A 57 2.48 -8.50 3.58
C ASP A 57 1.44 -8.33 2.45
N TYR A 58 1.89 -8.13 1.21
CA TYR A 58 0.99 -8.04 0.06
C TYR A 58 0.43 -9.41 -0.31
N SER A 59 -0.85 -9.45 -0.67
CA SER A 59 -1.47 -10.62 -1.28
C SER A 59 -1.14 -10.69 -2.77
N TYR A 60 -0.57 -11.80 -3.23
CA TYR A 60 -0.22 -11.97 -4.64
C TYR A 60 -0.29 -13.43 -5.11
N ALA A 61 -0.42 -13.60 -6.42
CA ALA A 61 -0.28 -14.87 -7.13
C ALA A 61 0.86 -14.79 -8.15
N ILE A 62 1.63 -15.87 -8.28
CA ILE A 62 2.66 -15.99 -9.32
C ILE A 62 2.00 -16.44 -10.63
N THR A 63 2.27 -15.74 -11.72
CA THR A 63 1.67 -15.99 -13.04
C THR A 63 2.74 -16.06 -14.15
N ASN A 64 2.32 -16.40 -15.37
CA ASN A 64 3.18 -16.42 -16.57
C ASN A 64 4.46 -17.26 -16.41
N ASP A 65 4.33 -18.51 -15.95
CA ASP A 65 5.46 -19.43 -15.67
C ASP A 65 6.58 -18.81 -14.81
N ASN A 66 6.20 -18.11 -13.74
CA ASN A 66 7.11 -17.37 -12.85
C ASN A 66 7.81 -16.19 -13.55
N GLY A 67 7.13 -15.58 -14.51
CA GLY A 67 7.58 -14.35 -15.17
C GLY A 67 6.84 -13.09 -14.71
N ALA A 68 5.81 -13.25 -13.89
CA ALA A 68 5.00 -12.15 -13.39
C ALA A 68 4.36 -12.45 -12.01
N PHE A 69 3.94 -11.38 -11.34
CA PHE A 69 3.13 -11.40 -10.13
C PHE A 69 1.81 -10.67 -10.39
N GLU A 70 0.69 -11.26 -9.99
CA GLU A 70 -0.60 -10.58 -9.87
C GLU A 70 -0.82 -10.20 -8.41
N VAL A 71 -0.73 -8.91 -8.09
CA VAL A 71 -0.85 -8.37 -6.73
C VAL A 71 -2.26 -7.82 -6.52
N TYR A 72 -2.87 -8.20 -5.42
CA TYR A 72 -4.19 -7.74 -4.98
C TYR A 72 -4.03 -6.66 -3.91
N LEU A 73 -4.56 -5.48 -4.19
CA LEU A 73 -4.54 -4.37 -3.25
C LEU A 73 -5.88 -4.38 -2.50
N GLU A 74 -5.85 -4.77 -1.22
CA GLU A 74 -6.98 -4.57 -0.33
C GLU A 74 -7.12 -3.06 -0.09
N GLN A 75 -8.26 -2.50 -0.51
CA GLN A 75 -8.61 -1.13 -0.15
C GLN A 75 -9.13 -1.19 1.28
N ASP A 76 -8.23 -1.01 2.24
CA ASP A 76 -8.63 -0.61 3.58
C ASP A 76 -9.19 0.82 3.47
N TYR A 77 -10.50 0.91 3.29
CA TYR A 77 -11.25 2.13 3.53
C TYR A 77 -11.19 2.41 5.03
N TRP A 78 -10.08 3.01 5.49
CA TRP A 78 -10.11 3.80 6.72
C TRP A 78 -10.88 5.06 6.34
N ASP A 79 -12.19 5.03 6.58
CA ASP A 79 -13.05 6.20 6.56
C ASP A 79 -12.59 7.07 7.74
N ASP A 80 -11.61 7.96 7.49
CA ASP A 80 -11.20 9.01 8.42
C ASP A 80 -12.30 10.09 8.55
N GLU A 81 -13.57 9.68 8.63
CA GLU A 81 -14.63 10.47 9.26
C GLU A 81 -14.64 10.19 10.77
N GLU A 82 -13.48 10.20 11.43
CA GLU A 82 -13.45 10.75 12.79
C GLU A 82 -13.39 12.27 12.66
N GLU A 83 -14.54 12.85 12.32
CA GLU A 83 -14.83 14.22 12.71
C GLU A 83 -14.95 14.20 14.24
N ASP A 84 -13.79 14.26 14.90
CA ASP A 84 -13.66 14.44 16.34
C ASP A 84 -14.47 15.67 16.76
N ASN A 85 -15.75 15.46 17.10
CA ASN A 85 -16.56 16.45 17.79
C ASN A 85 -16.07 16.54 19.23
N TYR A 86 -14.96 17.26 19.40
CA TYR A 86 -14.27 17.54 20.66
C TYR A 86 -15.14 18.29 21.70
N CYS A 87 -16.41 18.59 21.40
CA CYS A 87 -17.29 19.38 22.25
C CYS A 87 -18.24 18.57 23.16
N ASP A 88 -18.41 17.25 22.96
CA ASP A 88 -19.35 16.47 23.79
C ASP A 88 -18.70 15.71 24.96
N VAL A 89 -17.37 15.59 24.99
CA VAL A 89 -16.65 14.91 26.09
C VAL A 89 -16.59 15.76 27.37
N LEU A 90 -16.78 17.09 27.28
CA LEU A 90 -16.69 18.00 28.45
C LEU A 90 -17.97 18.05 29.32
N LYS A 91 -19.03 17.30 28.99
CA LYS A 91 -20.25 17.27 29.82
C LYS A 91 -20.26 16.17 30.88
N GLU A 92 -19.37 15.18 30.79
CA GLU A 92 -19.36 14.03 31.71
C GLU A 92 -18.29 14.09 32.80
N TYR A 93 -17.36 15.03 32.71
CA TYR A 93 -16.42 15.34 33.79
C TYR A 93 -16.64 16.77 34.26
N PRO A 94 -17.50 17.02 35.27
CA PRO A 94 -17.42 18.24 36.02
C PRO A 94 -16.03 18.25 36.68
N PHE A 95 -15.12 19.04 36.12
CA PHE A 95 -13.90 19.40 36.81
C PHE A 95 -14.28 19.96 38.18
N PRO A 96 -13.63 19.54 39.28
CA PRO A 96 -13.83 20.18 40.55
C PRO A 96 -13.47 21.67 40.40
N GLU A 97 -14.43 22.53 40.75
CA GLU A 97 -14.23 23.97 40.87
C GLU A 97 -13.20 24.21 41.98
N ASP A 98 -11.94 24.30 41.62
CA ASP A 98 -10.91 24.89 42.48
C ASP A 98 -10.24 26.04 41.71
N GLU A 99 -10.83 27.21 41.95
CA GLU A 99 -10.20 28.50 42.23
C GLU A 99 -8.98 28.96 41.41
N ASN A 100 -9.12 30.19 40.89
CA ASN A 100 -8.07 31.13 40.50
C ASN A 100 -7.46 31.02 39.09
N CYS A 101 -8.19 31.54 38.10
CA CYS A 101 -7.57 32.39 37.08
C CYS A 101 -8.11 33.82 37.26
N CYS A 102 -7.30 34.66 37.93
CA CYS A 102 -7.29 36.11 37.72
C CYS A 102 -6.66 36.44 36.38
#